data_AF-A0A839LRN6-F1
#
_entry.id   AF-A0A839LRN6-F1
#
_cell.length_a   1.000
_cell.length_b   1.000
_cell.length_c   1.000
_cell.angle_alpha   90.00
_cell.angle_beta   90.00
_cell.angle_gamma   90.00
#
_symmetry.space_group_name_H-M   'P 1'
#
loop_
_entity.id
_entity.type
_entity.pdbx_description
1 polymer ?
#
loop_
_entity_poly.entity_id
_entity_poly.type
_entity_poly.pdbx_seq_one_letter_code
_entity_poly.pdbx_strand_id
1 'polypeptide(L)'
;RAVRFPTVGELYQGGVSASGAYVPNDPVTNPRLKPEKGWTSELSLGWSDGEQQLRSTLFHEATRDALYAQTSVVDGKTVSSTQNIARLRTLGLEFAYQASDVLVKSLELSASLTYADS
;
A
#
# COMPACT_ATOMS: atom_id res chain seq x y z
N ARG A 1 1.45 -12.45 8.43
CA ARG A 1 1.33 -12.82 6.99
C ARG A 1 -0.09 -12.60 6.55
N ALA A 2 -0.31 -11.90 5.44
CA ALA A 2 -1.61 -11.65 4.83
C ALA A 2 -1.63 -12.11 3.35
N VAL A 3 -2.82 -12.42 2.84
CA VAL A 3 -3.02 -12.81 1.44
C VAL A 3 -4.23 -12.04 0.89
N ARG A 4 -4.08 -11.40 -0.28
CA ARG A 4 -5.18 -10.74 -0.99
C ARG A 4 -5.43 -11.45 -2.31
N PHE A 5 -6.64 -11.95 -2.50
CA PHE A 5 -7.05 -12.50 -3.79
C PHE A 5 -7.36 -11.35 -4.77
N PRO A 6 -7.05 -11.52 -6.06
CA PRO A 6 -7.48 -10.56 -7.07
C PRO A 6 -9.00 -10.43 -7.06
N THR A 7 -9.48 -9.21 -7.15
CA THR A 7 -10.90 -8.91 -7.32
C THR A 7 -11.36 -9.27 -8.73
N VAL A 8 -12.68 -9.43 -8.90
CA VAL A 8 -13.27 -9.66 -10.23
C VAL A 8 -12.91 -8.52 -11.20
N GLY A 9 -12.90 -7.27 -10.72
CA GLY A 9 -12.52 -6.12 -11.52
C GLY A 9 -11.07 -6.14 -11.99
N GLU A 10 -10.14 -6.67 -11.18
CA GLU A 10 -8.73 -6.83 -11.56
C GLU A 10 -8.52 -7.98 -12.55
N LEU A 11 -9.27 -9.09 -12.41
CA LEU A 11 -9.18 -10.22 -13.33
C LEU A 11 -9.76 -9.91 -14.70
N TYR A 12 -10.83 -9.11 -14.75
CA TYR A 12 -11.64 -8.83 -15.94
C TYR A 12 -11.78 -7.32 -16.18
N GLN A 13 -10.65 -6.65 -16.44
CA GLN A 13 -10.61 -5.21 -16.73
C GLN A 13 -11.10 -4.86 -18.14
N GLY A 14 -11.04 -5.83 -19.05
CA GLY A 14 -11.57 -5.70 -20.40
C GLY A 14 -13.07 -5.98 -20.42
N GLY A 15 -13.82 -5.13 -21.11
CA GLY A 15 -15.29 -5.25 -21.08
C GLY A 15 -16.00 -4.80 -22.34
N VAL A 16 -15.54 -3.74 -23.00
CA VAL A 16 -16.23 -3.20 -24.18
C VAL A 16 -15.31 -2.28 -24.96
N SER A 17 -15.23 -2.48 -26.27
CA SER A 17 -14.66 -1.51 -27.21
C SER A 17 -15.41 -0.18 -27.16
N ALA A 18 -14.87 0.88 -27.76
CA ALA A 18 -15.55 2.18 -27.85
C ALA A 18 -16.94 2.13 -28.52
N SER A 19 -17.24 1.06 -29.26
CA SER A 19 -18.55 0.77 -29.87
C SER A 19 -19.47 -0.10 -29.01
N GLY A 20 -19.09 -0.43 -27.77
CA GLY A 20 -19.91 -1.23 -26.87
C GLY A 20 -19.89 -2.75 -27.16
N ALA A 21 -18.98 -3.22 -28.02
CA ALA A 21 -18.82 -4.65 -28.29
C ALA A 21 -17.79 -5.30 -27.36
N TYR A 22 -18.12 -6.48 -26.82
CA TYR A 22 -17.18 -7.34 -26.10
C TYR A 22 -15.93 -7.59 -26.96
N VAL A 23 -14.74 -7.51 -26.35
CA VAL A 23 -13.46 -7.79 -27.01
C VAL A 23 -12.95 -9.16 -26.50
N PRO A 24 -13.09 -10.24 -27.29
CA PRO A 24 -12.51 -11.53 -26.94
C PRO A 24 -10.99 -11.39 -26.83
N ASN A 25 -10.40 -12.01 -25.81
CA ASN A 25 -8.95 -11.95 -25.52
C ASN A 25 -8.42 -10.52 -25.33
N ASP A 26 -9.21 -9.63 -24.73
CA ASP A 26 -8.75 -8.28 -24.40
C ASP A 26 -7.40 -8.36 -23.64
N PRO A 27 -6.33 -7.73 -24.15
CA PRO A 27 -5.00 -7.77 -23.54
C PRO A 27 -4.95 -7.17 -22.12
N VAL A 28 -6.01 -6.48 -21.68
CA VAL A 28 -6.13 -6.03 -20.28
C VAL A 28 -6.82 -7.03 -19.34
N THR A 29 -7.45 -8.07 -19.87
CA THR A 29 -8.07 -9.15 -19.06
C THR A 29 -7.05 -10.24 -18.76
N ASN A 30 -6.83 -10.51 -17.46
CA ASN A 30 -5.89 -11.52 -17.00
C ASN A 30 -6.50 -12.41 -15.91
N PRO A 31 -7.12 -13.54 -16.28
CA PRO A 31 -7.71 -14.46 -15.29
C PRO A 31 -6.66 -15.26 -14.51
N ARG A 32 -5.36 -15.11 -14.84
CA ARG A 32 -4.25 -15.84 -14.23
C ARG A 32 -3.49 -15.04 -13.17
N LEU A 33 -4.04 -13.89 -12.74
CA LEU A 33 -3.44 -13.10 -11.66
C LEU A 33 -3.30 -13.95 -10.39
N LYS A 34 -2.12 -13.89 -9.80
CA LYS A 34 -1.80 -14.58 -8.55
C LYS A 34 -2.25 -13.72 -7.36
N PRO A 35 -2.68 -14.34 -6.25
CA PRO A 35 -2.92 -13.62 -5.01
C PRO A 35 -1.64 -12.95 -4.48
N GLU A 36 -1.79 -11.73 -3.99
CA GLU A 36 -0.72 -11.00 -3.31
C GLU A 36 -0.42 -11.64 -1.96
N LYS A 37 0.86 -11.69 -1.60
CA LYS A 37 1.31 -12.26 -0.32
C LYS A 37 2.11 -11.20 0.44
N GLY A 38 1.48 -10.63 1.46
CA GLY A 38 2.05 -9.59 2.30
C GLY A 38 2.67 -10.13 3.58
N TRP A 39 3.79 -9.54 3.97
CA TRP A 39 4.40 -9.69 5.28
C TRP A 39 4.67 -8.31 5.86
N THR A 40 4.03 -8.01 6.98
CA THR A 40 4.24 -6.77 7.75
C THR A 40 4.92 -7.14 9.06
N SER A 41 5.91 -6.34 9.46
CA SER A 41 6.63 -6.46 10.72
C SER A 41 6.77 -5.08 11.32
N GLU A 42 6.40 -4.96 12.60
CA GLU A 42 6.38 -3.69 13.31
C GLU A 42 7.14 -3.86 14.62
N LEU A 43 7.92 -2.85 14.98
CA LEU A 43 8.57 -2.71 16.27
C LEU A 43 8.20 -1.35 16.84
N SER A 44 7.42 -1.36 17.90
CA SER A 44 6.99 -0.13 18.59
C SER A 44 7.68 0.02 19.94
N LEU A 45 8.10 1.25 20.22
CA LEU A 45 8.63 1.67 21.50
C LEU A 45 7.74 2.80 22.03
N GLY A 46 7.30 2.65 23.27
CA GLY A 46 6.56 3.67 24.00
C GLY A 46 7.40 4.18 25.18
N TRP A 47 7.45 5.49 25.32
CA TRP A 47 7.97 6.16 26.50
C TRP A 47 6.89 7.07 27.07
N SER A 48 6.79 7.12 28.40
CA SER A 48 5.84 7.95 29.12
C SER A 48 6.49 8.44 30.39
N ASP A 49 6.39 9.74 30.64
CA ASP A 49 6.83 10.38 31.88
C ASP A 49 5.86 11.52 32.25
N GLY A 50 5.10 11.30 33.32
CA GLY A 50 4.06 12.21 33.77
C GLY A 50 3.03 12.50 32.67
N GLU A 51 2.97 13.77 32.25
CA GLU A 51 2.06 14.27 31.22
C GLU A 51 2.64 14.19 29.79
N GLN A 52 3.80 13.55 29.62
CA GLN A 52 4.47 13.40 28.33
C GLN A 52 4.43 11.95 27.85
N GLN A 53 4.12 11.76 26.58
CA GLN A 53 4.05 10.46 25.92
C GLN A 53 4.73 10.54 24.56
N LEU A 54 5.65 9.61 24.30
CA LEU A 54 6.30 9.43 23.01
C LEU A 54 6.07 7.99 22.54
N ARG A 55 5.61 7.83 21.31
CA ARG A 55 5.54 6.55 20.61
C ARG A 55 6.39 6.62 19.36
N SER A 56 7.21 5.60 19.15
CA SER A 56 7.99 5.40 17.94
C SER A 56 7.68 4.02 17.37
N THR A 57 7.40 3.91 16.09
CA THR A 57 7.13 2.62 15.41
C THR A 57 7.98 2.50 14.17
N LEU A 58 8.85 1.50 14.12
CA LEU A 58 9.54 1.07 12.91
C LEU A 58 8.70 -0.01 12.24
N PHE A 59 8.31 0.17 10.98
CA PHE A 59 7.53 -0.80 10.24
C PHE A 59 8.23 -1.21 8.94
N HIS A 60 8.11 -2.48 8.60
CA HIS A 60 8.59 -3.05 7.35
C HIS A 60 7.47 -3.87 6.70
N GLU A 61 7.12 -3.50 5.48
CA GLU A 61 6.14 -4.18 4.67
C GLU A 61 6.79 -4.79 3.44
N ALA A 62 6.42 -6.02 3.11
CA ALA A 62 6.86 -6.68 1.91
C ALA A 62 5.74 -7.49 1.28
N THR A 63 5.35 -7.11 0.07
CA THR A 63 4.30 -7.78 -0.70
C THR A 63 4.90 -8.42 -1.93
N ARG A 64 4.74 -9.74 -2.05
CA ARG A 64 5.10 -10.51 -3.25
C ARG A 64 3.90 -10.66 -4.17
N ASP A 65 4.18 -10.82 -5.46
CA ASP A 65 3.16 -10.93 -6.51
C ASP A 65 2.20 -9.72 -6.48
N ALA A 66 2.70 -8.52 -6.16
CA ALA A 66 1.85 -7.35 -5.93
C ALA A 66 1.08 -6.97 -7.20
N LEU A 67 -0.20 -6.63 -7.08
CA LEU A 67 -1.07 -6.30 -8.20
C LEU A 67 -0.97 -4.81 -8.49
N TYR A 68 -0.35 -4.44 -9.61
CA TYR A 68 -0.13 -3.05 -9.99
C TYR A 68 -0.56 -2.79 -11.43
N ALA A 69 -1.12 -1.60 -11.68
CA ALA A 69 -1.46 -1.18 -13.03
C ALA A 69 -0.18 -0.84 -13.80
N GLN A 70 0.14 -1.62 -14.83
CA GLN A 70 1.31 -1.40 -15.68
C GLN A 70 0.88 -1.13 -17.11
N THR A 71 1.57 -0.17 -17.73
CA THR A 71 1.48 0.05 -19.17
C THR A 71 2.43 -0.92 -19.87
N SER A 72 1.88 -1.77 -20.74
CA SER A 72 2.62 -2.76 -21.52
C SER A 72 2.23 -2.67 -22.99
N VAL A 73 3.14 -3.06 -23.89
CA VAL A 73 2.84 -3.14 -25.31
C VAL A 73 2.48 -4.59 -25.65
N VAL A 74 1.22 -4.82 -26.01
CA VAL A 74 0.71 -6.13 -26.46
C VAL A 74 0.27 -5.99 -27.91
N ASP A 75 0.82 -6.81 -28.80
CA ASP A 75 0.54 -6.79 -30.24
C ASP A 75 0.65 -5.39 -30.89
N GLY A 76 1.67 -4.62 -30.48
CA GLY A 76 1.92 -3.27 -30.99
C GLY A 76 0.99 -2.19 -30.45
N LYS A 77 0.09 -2.51 -29.51
CA LYS A 77 -0.78 -1.56 -28.83
C LYS A 77 -0.33 -1.34 -27.39
N THR A 78 -0.26 -0.07 -26.99
CA THR A 78 -0.02 0.31 -25.60
C THR A 78 -1.30 0.12 -24.81
N VAL A 79 -1.27 -0.77 -23.82
CA VAL A 79 -2.41 -1.10 -22.96
C VAL A 79 -2.00 -0.95 -21.50
N SER A 80 -2.90 -0.44 -20.66
CA SER A 80 -2.70 -0.36 -19.22
C SER A 80 -3.54 -1.42 -18.54
N SER A 81 -2.91 -2.35 -17.81
CA SER A 81 -3.60 -3.45 -17.14
C SER A 81 -2.96 -3.79 -15.80
N THR A 82 -3.79 -4.28 -14.86
CA THR A 82 -3.29 -4.87 -13.60
C THR A 82 -2.51 -6.14 -13.88
N GLN A 83 -1.29 -6.19 -13.38
CA GLN A 83 -0.38 -7.32 -13.51
C GLN A 83 0.29 -7.60 -12.17
N ASN A 84 0.72 -8.85 -11.95
CA ASN A 84 1.58 -9.17 -10.82
C ASN A 84 3.00 -8.64 -11.07
N ILE A 85 3.48 -7.78 -10.20
CA ILE A 85 4.89 -7.37 -10.13
C ILE A 85 5.66 -8.25 -9.14
N ALA A 86 6.98 -8.28 -9.27
CA ALA A 86 7.82 -9.19 -8.47
C ALA A 86 7.66 -8.95 -6.96
N ARG A 87 7.90 -7.71 -6.51
CA ARG A 87 7.84 -7.38 -5.08
C ARG A 87 7.73 -5.87 -4.86
N LEU A 88 6.89 -5.50 -3.90
CA LEU A 88 6.86 -4.18 -3.28
C LEU A 88 7.45 -4.30 -1.87
N ARG A 89 8.28 -3.35 -1.47
CA ARG A 89 8.84 -3.28 -0.12
C ARG A 89 8.68 -1.86 0.36
N THR A 90 8.32 -1.69 1.62
CA THR A 90 8.24 -0.38 2.26
C THR A 90 8.92 -0.49 3.61
N LEU A 91 9.83 0.44 3.90
CA LEU A 91 10.40 0.61 5.23
C LEU A 91 10.02 2.01 5.70
N GLY A 92 9.48 2.10 6.91
CA GLY A 92 9.09 3.39 7.44
C GLY A 92 9.21 3.48 8.95
N LEU A 93 9.14 4.70 9.43
CA LEU A 93 9.31 5.09 10.80
C LEU A 93 8.25 6.14 11.15
N GLU A 94 7.54 5.89 12.23
CA GLU A 94 6.49 6.77 12.73
C GLU A 94 6.86 7.25 14.14
N PHE A 95 6.64 8.53 14.40
CA PHE A 95 6.76 9.15 15.71
C PHE A 95 5.47 9.89 16.06
N ALA A 96 5.02 9.74 17.29
CA ALA A 96 3.91 10.50 17.85
C ALA A 96 4.29 10.96 19.25
N TYR A 97 4.25 12.26 19.48
CA TYR A 97 4.56 12.89 20.76
C TYR A 97 3.37 13.71 21.24
N GLN A 98 3.02 13.57 22.51
CA GLN A 98 1.98 14.32 23.19
C GLN A 98 2.51 14.77 24.54
N ALA A 99 2.27 16.02 24.90
CA ALA A 99 2.64 16.58 26.19
C ALA A 99 1.61 17.61 26.64
N SER A 100 1.26 17.58 27.93
CA SER A 100 0.46 18.62 28.58
C SER A 100 1.32 19.46 29.54
N ASP A 101 0.81 20.64 29.91
CA ASP A 101 1.47 21.63 30.76
C ASP A 101 2.90 22.00 30.34
N VAL A 102 3.14 22.08 29.02
CA VAL A 102 4.46 22.40 28.46
C VAL A 102 4.79 23.86 28.73
N LEU A 103 5.81 24.13 29.56
CA LEU A 103 6.30 25.48 29.96
C LEU A 103 5.30 26.35 30.75
N VAL A 104 4.01 26.25 30.46
CA VAL A 104 2.93 26.96 31.12
C VAL A 104 1.79 25.99 31.35
N LYS A 105 1.17 26.06 32.53
CA LYS A 105 -0.01 25.27 32.88
C LYS A 105 -1.12 25.50 31.83
N SER A 106 -1.74 24.41 31.38
CA SER A 106 -2.76 24.33 30.34
C SER A 106 -2.27 24.50 28.90
N LEU A 107 -0.95 24.50 28.63
CA LEU A 107 -0.44 24.40 27.26
C LEU A 107 -0.24 22.94 26.85
N GLU A 108 -0.98 22.51 25.83
CA GLU A 108 -0.88 21.18 25.24
C GLU A 108 -0.09 21.22 23.92
N LEU A 109 0.80 20.25 23.74
CA LEU A 109 1.59 20.05 22.54
C LEU A 109 1.34 18.64 22.01
N SER A 110 1.02 18.55 20.72
CA SER A 110 0.99 17.28 19.99
C SER A 110 1.77 17.40 18.69
N ALA A 111 2.53 16.37 18.36
CA ALA A 111 3.30 16.27 17.14
C ALA A 111 3.28 14.84 16.61
N SER A 112 3.23 14.70 15.30
CA SER A 112 3.39 13.41 14.63
C SER A 112 4.28 13.57 13.40
N LEU A 113 5.03 12.52 13.09
CA LEU A 113 5.92 12.45 11.93
C LEU A 113 5.91 11.02 11.39
N THR A 114 5.69 10.88 10.09
CA THR A 114 5.79 9.59 9.41
C THR A 114 6.76 9.74 8.24
N TYR A 115 7.71 8.83 8.16
CA TYR A 115 8.61 8.67 7.03
C TYR A 115 8.46 7.27 6.46
N ALA A 116 8.37 7.15 5.14
CA ALA A 116 8.26 5.88 4.44
C ALA A 116 9.05 5.93 3.13
N ASP A 117 9.77 4.86 2.86
CA ASP A 117 10.56 4.64 1.64
C ASP A 117 10.12 3.33 0.98
N SER A 118 9.98 3.30 -0.35
CA SER A 118 9.42 2.15 -1.10
C SER A 118 10.07 1.92 -2.46
#